data_AF-A0AAV5GT03-F1
#
_entry.id   AF-A0AAV5GT03-F1
#
_cell.length_a   1.000
_cell.length_b   1.000
_cell.length_c   1.000
_cell.angle_alpha   90.00
_cell.angle_beta   90.00
_cell.angle_gamma   90.00
#
_symmetry.space_group_name_H-M   'P 1'
#
loop_
_entity.id
_entity.type
_entity.pdbx_description
1 polymer ?
#
loop_
_entity_poly.entity_id
_entity_poly.type
_entity_poly.pdbx_seq_one_letter_code
_entity_poly.pdbx_strand_id
1 'polypeptide(L)'
;MSCMWVSVADCNQSHIFQLTQLLRQDKDLQIILSYGDPHTDNRGNCSSQIRIERLLSRIGIPSHLKGYQYLKTALAICMEDMEELDGITKKLYPAVARKHKTTGETVEHAVRHAIESAWKRGNQKEQKSLFGYCQSEGKRPTNSEFIARMADFLLHDTTSFLS
;
A
#
# COMPACT_ATOMS: atom_id res chain seq x y z
N MET A 1 -25.41 9.09 -19.21
CA MET A 1 -25.24 8.11 -18.13
C MET A 1 -25.66 8.78 -16.84
N SER A 2 -26.72 8.27 -16.21
CA SER A 2 -27.26 8.84 -14.96
C SER A 2 -26.51 8.21 -13.79
N CYS A 3 -25.81 9.01 -12.99
CA CYS A 3 -25.04 8.53 -11.85
C CYS A 3 -25.72 8.97 -10.56
N MET A 4 -25.94 8.04 -9.64
CA MET A 4 -26.47 8.31 -8.31
C MET A 4 -25.42 7.93 -7.27
N TRP A 5 -25.12 8.86 -6.36
CA TRP A 5 -24.22 8.65 -5.24
C TRP A 5 -25.02 8.76 -3.95
N VAL A 6 -24.99 7.71 -3.12
CA VAL A 6 -25.72 7.67 -1.86
C VAL A 6 -24.77 7.13 -0.78
N SER A 7 -24.54 7.94 0.24
CA SER A 7 -23.85 7.51 1.46
C SER A 7 -24.78 6.63 2.30
N VAL A 8 -24.22 5.63 2.98
CA VAL A 8 -25.00 4.77 3.90
C VAL A 8 -25.61 5.59 5.05
N ALA A 9 -24.92 6.65 5.50
CA ALA A 9 -25.42 7.52 6.56
C ALA A 9 -26.63 8.39 6.12
N ASP A 10 -26.72 8.69 4.84
CA ASP A 10 -27.71 9.62 4.27
C ASP A 10 -28.75 8.90 3.38
N CYS A 11 -28.81 7.56 3.46
CA CYS A 11 -29.72 6.76 2.66
C CYS A 11 -31.17 6.90 3.19
N ASN A 12 -32.07 7.44 2.36
CA ASN A 12 -33.47 7.64 2.70
C ASN A 12 -34.39 6.92 1.69
N GLN A 13 -35.70 6.93 1.98
CA GLN A 13 -36.70 6.25 1.16
C GLN A 13 -36.76 6.79 -0.28
N SER A 14 -36.45 8.06 -0.50
CA SER A 14 -36.40 8.68 -1.82
C SER A 14 -35.24 8.13 -2.66
N HIS A 15 -34.07 7.91 -2.05
CA HIS A 15 -32.91 7.30 -2.70
C HIS A 15 -33.21 5.86 -3.15
N ILE A 16 -33.89 5.08 -2.31
CA ILE A 16 -34.32 3.70 -2.63
C ILE A 16 -35.31 3.69 -3.80
N PHE A 17 -36.28 4.61 -3.79
CA PHE A 17 -37.27 4.74 -4.87
C PHE A 17 -36.61 5.08 -6.20
N GLN A 18 -35.67 6.04 -6.19
CA GLN A 18 -34.98 6.47 -7.39
C GLN A 18 -34.03 5.38 -7.94
N LEU A 19 -33.37 4.60 -7.07
CA LEU A 19 -32.60 3.42 -7.47
C LEU A 19 -33.50 2.36 -8.14
N THR A 20 -34.67 2.10 -7.55
CA THR A 20 -35.66 1.14 -8.07
C THR A 20 -36.12 1.54 -9.48
N GLN A 21 -36.31 2.84 -9.71
CA GLN A 21 -36.68 3.37 -11.02
C GLN A 21 -35.55 3.20 -12.05
N LEU A 22 -34.29 3.42 -11.67
CA LEU A 22 -33.13 3.23 -12.54
C LEU A 22 -32.95 1.75 -12.94
N LEU A 23 -33.07 0.83 -11.98
CA LEU A 23 -33.03 -0.61 -12.25
C LEU A 23 -34.13 -1.09 -13.19
N ARG A 24 -35.28 -0.41 -13.21
CA ARG A 24 -36.39 -0.74 -14.10
C ARG A 24 -36.15 -0.26 -15.54
N GLN A 25 -35.41 0.83 -15.72
CA GLN A 25 -35.22 1.48 -17.01
C GLN A 25 -34.00 0.93 -17.77
N ASP A 26 -32.96 0.49 -17.06
CA ASP A 26 -31.69 0.11 -17.67
C ASP A 26 -31.24 -1.27 -17.18
N LYS A 27 -31.24 -2.28 -18.07
CA LYS A 27 -30.86 -3.66 -17.72
C LYS A 27 -29.34 -3.87 -17.62
N ASP A 28 -28.56 -2.95 -18.20
CA ASP A 28 -27.10 -2.98 -18.17
C ASP A 28 -26.50 -2.13 -17.02
N LEU A 29 -27.34 -1.74 -16.06
CA LEU A 29 -26.94 -0.91 -14.93
C LEU A 29 -25.90 -1.63 -14.04
N GLN A 30 -24.72 -1.05 -13.90
CA GLN A 30 -23.70 -1.52 -12.98
C GLN A 30 -23.84 -0.82 -11.62
N ILE A 31 -24.04 -1.61 -10.56
CA ILE A 31 -24.00 -1.11 -9.18
C ILE A 31 -22.59 -1.32 -8.63
N ILE A 32 -21.93 -0.23 -8.26
CA ILE A 32 -20.62 -0.26 -7.62
C ILE A 32 -20.83 0.06 -6.13
N LEU A 33 -20.55 -0.92 -5.26
CA LEU A 33 -20.55 -0.72 -3.82
C LEU A 33 -19.12 -0.41 -3.36
N SER A 34 -18.93 0.76 -2.77
CA SER A 34 -17.66 1.14 -2.14
C SER A 34 -17.86 1.35 -0.65
N TYR A 35 -16.93 0.86 0.15
CA TYR A 35 -16.92 1.06 1.60
C TYR A 35 -15.67 1.86 1.95
N GLY A 36 -15.84 3.13 2.35
CA GLY A 36 -14.75 4.05 2.64
C GLY A 36 -15.20 5.51 2.66
N ASP A 37 -14.42 6.35 3.32
CA ASP A 37 -14.70 7.78 3.49
C ASP A 37 -14.71 8.52 2.12
N PRO A 38 -15.82 9.19 1.73
CA PRO A 38 -15.97 9.81 0.41
C PRO A 38 -15.05 11.01 0.18
N HIS A 39 -14.30 11.47 1.18
CA HIS A 39 -13.38 12.61 1.06
C HIS A 39 -11.93 12.26 0.70
N THR A 40 -11.61 11.01 0.34
CA THR A 40 -10.29 10.68 -0.22
C THR A 40 -10.34 10.52 -1.74
N ASP A 41 -10.64 11.62 -2.43
CA ASP A 41 -10.53 11.70 -3.88
C ASP A 41 -9.05 11.75 -4.29
N ASN A 42 -8.50 10.59 -4.68
CA ASN A 42 -7.25 10.50 -5.43
C ASN A 42 -7.30 9.27 -6.37
N ARG A 43 -8.18 9.34 -7.39
CA ARG A 43 -8.63 8.23 -8.26
C ARG A 43 -7.58 7.59 -9.19
N GLY A 44 -6.29 7.72 -8.91
CA GLY A 44 -5.23 6.93 -9.54
C GLY A 44 -4.21 6.42 -8.52
N ASN A 45 -3.75 7.30 -7.63
CA ASN A 45 -2.72 6.99 -6.62
C ASN A 45 -3.22 6.24 -5.39
N CYS A 46 -4.53 6.24 -5.12
CA CYS A 46 -5.08 5.56 -3.94
C CYS A 46 -4.92 4.04 -4.03
N SER A 47 -4.99 3.47 -5.24
CA SER A 47 -4.87 2.01 -5.43
C SER A 47 -3.49 1.49 -5.01
N SER A 48 -2.41 2.11 -5.51
CA SER A 48 -1.02 1.73 -5.17
C SER A 48 -0.69 2.02 -3.71
N GLN A 49 -1.12 3.17 -3.17
CA GLN A 49 -0.87 3.50 -1.75
C GLN A 49 -1.58 2.55 -0.79
N ILE A 50 -2.85 2.21 -1.06
CA ILE A 50 -3.60 1.23 -0.26
C ILE A 50 -2.91 -0.14 -0.32
N ARG A 51 -2.41 -0.56 -1.49
CA ARG A 51 -1.67 -1.83 -1.62
C ARG A 51 -0.41 -1.84 -0.77
N ILE A 52 0.38 -0.76 -0.83
CA ILE A 52 1.59 -0.61 -0.01
C ILE A 52 1.24 -0.69 1.49
N GLU A 53 0.20 0.03 1.94
CA GLU A 53 -0.23 0.02 3.34
C GLU A 53 -0.68 -1.37 3.81
N ARG A 54 -1.47 -2.07 2.98
CA ARG A 54 -1.91 -3.44 3.26
C ARG A 54 -0.72 -4.39 3.37
N LEU A 55 0.24 -4.30 2.46
CA LEU A 55 1.43 -5.14 2.47
C LEU A 55 2.29 -4.90 3.72
N LEU A 56 2.56 -3.63 4.06
CA LEU A 56 3.32 -3.27 5.26
C LEU A 56 2.63 -3.73 6.55
N SER A 57 1.30 -3.58 6.62
CA SER A 57 0.50 -4.02 7.77
C SER A 57 0.48 -5.55 7.89
N ARG A 58 0.36 -6.26 6.76
CA ARG A 58 0.37 -7.73 6.68
C ARG A 58 1.68 -8.35 7.17
N ILE A 59 2.81 -7.71 6.86
CA ILE A 59 4.15 -8.13 7.35
C ILE A 59 4.35 -7.81 8.83
N GLY A 60 3.52 -6.93 9.40
CA GLY A 60 3.56 -6.55 10.81
C GLY A 60 4.43 -5.33 11.09
N ILE A 61 4.63 -4.43 10.11
CA ILE A 61 5.29 -3.15 10.36
C ILE A 61 4.32 -2.24 11.13
N PRO A 62 4.65 -1.76 12.34
CA PRO A 62 3.75 -0.89 13.10
C PRO A 62 3.56 0.47 12.43
N SER A 63 2.31 0.88 12.24
CA SER A 63 1.94 2.12 11.51
C SER A 63 2.39 3.42 12.18
N HIS A 64 2.61 3.41 13.50
CA HIS A 64 3.04 4.57 14.27
C HIS A 64 4.54 4.87 14.15
N LEU A 65 5.33 3.96 13.56
CA LEU A 65 6.77 4.17 13.41
C LEU A 65 7.07 5.11 12.24
N LYS A 66 8.08 5.97 12.40
CA LYS A 66 8.58 6.80 11.28
C LYS A 66 9.05 5.94 10.10
N GLY A 67 9.64 4.78 10.38
CA GLY A 67 10.05 3.83 9.35
C GLY A 67 8.90 3.35 8.47
N TYR A 68 7.67 3.26 8.99
CA TYR A 68 6.49 2.93 8.19
C TYR A 68 6.20 4.00 7.14
N GLN A 69 6.23 5.28 7.54
CA GLN A 69 5.99 6.41 6.63
C GLN A 69 7.10 6.53 5.57
N TYR A 70 8.34 6.26 5.96
CA TYR A 70 9.48 6.25 5.06
C TYR A 70 9.41 5.10 4.06
N LEU A 71 9.06 3.88 4.51
CA LEU A 71 8.85 2.72 3.64
C LEU A 71 7.73 2.96 2.63
N LYS A 72 6.59 3.55 3.06
CA LYS A 72 5.51 3.93 2.14
C LYS A 72 6.01 4.83 1.01
N THR A 73 6.83 5.81 1.36
CA THR A 73 7.36 6.79 0.41
C THR A 73 8.42 6.17 -0.49
N ALA A 74 9.29 5.34 0.09
CA ALA A 74 10.34 4.62 -0.65
C ALA A 74 9.72 3.69 -1.70
N LEU A 75 8.72 2.89 -1.31
CA LEU A 75 8.04 1.97 -2.22
C LEU A 75 7.27 2.69 -3.31
N ALA A 76 6.62 3.83 -2.99
CA ALA A 76 5.97 4.65 -4.00
C ALA A 76 6.98 5.16 -5.05
N ILE A 77 8.16 5.62 -4.63
CA ILE A 77 9.24 6.05 -5.53
C ILE A 77 9.74 4.86 -6.38
N CYS A 78 9.96 3.69 -5.76
CA CYS A 78 10.41 2.50 -6.48
C CYS A 78 9.40 1.99 -7.53
N MET A 79 8.10 2.19 -7.30
CA MET A 79 7.06 1.82 -8.28
C MET A 79 7.00 2.78 -9.47
N GLU A 80 7.44 4.03 -9.28
CA GLU A 80 7.53 5.04 -10.35
C GLU A 80 8.84 4.89 -11.15
N ASP A 81 9.95 4.59 -10.46
CA ASP A 81 11.27 4.42 -11.06
C ASP A 81 12.06 3.29 -10.38
N MET A 82 12.26 2.19 -11.11
CA MET A 82 13.00 1.03 -10.61
C MET A 82 14.51 1.26 -10.51
N GLU A 83 15.08 2.25 -11.20
CA GLU A 83 16.53 2.54 -11.15
C GLU A 83 16.99 3.08 -9.78
N GLU A 84 16.04 3.48 -8.93
CA GLU A 84 16.28 3.93 -7.57
C GLU A 84 16.64 2.76 -6.62
N LEU A 85 16.28 1.51 -6.97
CA LEU A 85 16.61 0.30 -6.19
C LEU A 85 18.10 -0.06 -6.26
N ASP A 86 18.78 0.25 -7.37
CA ASP A 86 20.21 -0.01 -7.53
C ASP A 86 21.08 0.91 -6.65
N GLY A 87 20.50 1.98 -6.11
CA GLY A 87 21.21 3.04 -5.40
C GLY A 87 20.61 3.42 -4.05
N ILE A 88 20.12 2.48 -3.24
CA ILE A 88 19.30 2.79 -2.05
C ILE A 88 19.91 3.84 -1.11
N THR A 89 21.19 3.70 -0.75
CA THR A 89 21.84 4.62 0.19
C THR A 89 22.18 5.98 -0.43
N LYS A 90 22.36 6.06 -1.75
CA LYS A 90 22.84 7.25 -2.46
C LYS A 90 21.76 8.00 -3.24
N LYS A 91 20.65 7.34 -3.56
CA LYS A 91 19.53 7.90 -4.31
C LYS A 91 18.22 7.84 -3.51
N LEU A 92 17.74 6.64 -3.19
CA LEU A 92 16.43 6.44 -2.55
C LEU A 92 16.32 7.09 -1.18
N TYR A 93 17.26 6.84 -0.27
CA TYR A 93 17.22 7.44 1.08
C TYR A 93 17.33 8.97 1.06
N PRO A 94 18.26 9.59 0.28
CA PRO A 94 18.22 11.04 0.06
C PRO A 94 16.90 11.54 -0.53
N ALA A 95 16.28 10.82 -1.47
CA ALA A 95 15.00 11.21 -2.05
C ALA A 95 13.86 11.22 -1.02
N VAL A 96 13.76 10.16 -0.21
CA VAL A 96 12.80 10.07 0.90
C VAL A 96 13.08 11.15 1.95
N ALA A 97 14.35 11.36 2.28
CA ALA A 97 14.78 12.35 3.26
C ALA A 97 14.36 13.77 2.88
N ARG A 98 14.49 14.15 1.60
CA ARG A 98 14.00 15.45 1.07
C ARG A 98 12.49 15.61 1.26
N LYS A 99 11.72 14.56 0.99
CA LYS A 99 10.25 14.59 1.10
C LYS A 99 9.76 14.69 2.55
N HIS A 100 10.52 14.12 3.48
CA HIS A 100 10.21 14.10 4.91
C HIS A 100 10.99 15.12 5.76
N LYS A 101 11.74 16.02 5.12
CA LYS A 101 12.59 17.04 5.79
C LYS A 101 13.50 16.42 6.87
N THR A 102 14.18 15.34 6.52
CA THR A 102 15.10 14.61 7.41
C THR A 102 16.41 14.27 6.70
N THR A 103 17.26 13.41 7.28
CA THR A 103 18.52 12.96 6.70
C THR A 103 18.43 11.51 6.21
N GLY A 104 19.21 11.15 5.18
CA GLY A 104 19.24 9.78 4.66
C GLY A 104 19.63 8.74 5.73
N GLU A 105 20.51 9.11 6.67
CA GLU A 105 20.88 8.28 7.82
C GLU A 105 19.69 8.04 8.76
N THR A 106 18.89 9.07 9.03
CA THR A 106 17.67 8.93 9.86
C THR A 106 16.65 8.02 9.18
N VAL A 107 16.55 8.11 7.84
CA VAL A 107 15.69 7.23 7.04
C VAL A 107 16.17 5.78 7.16
N GLU A 108 17.46 5.50 6.94
CA GLU A 108 18.03 4.15 7.09
C GLU A 108 17.73 3.57 8.47
N HIS A 109 18.05 4.34 9.51
CA HIS A 109 17.89 3.92 10.90
C HIS A 109 16.44 3.58 11.22
N ALA A 110 15.51 4.47 10.86
CA ALA A 110 14.08 4.26 11.09
C ALA A 110 13.53 3.06 10.31
N VAL A 111 13.97 2.87 9.06
CA VAL A 111 13.58 1.72 8.23
C VAL A 111 14.11 0.42 8.85
N ARG A 112 15.38 0.38 9.26
CA ARG A 112 15.97 -0.77 9.95
C ARG A 112 15.21 -1.14 11.20
N HIS A 113 14.85 -0.15 12.02
CA HIS A 113 14.06 -0.38 13.24
C HIS A 113 12.65 -0.91 12.95
N ALA A 114 12.00 -0.41 11.91
CA ALA A 114 10.71 -0.92 11.46
C ALA A 114 10.81 -2.40 11.03
N ILE A 115 11.80 -2.73 10.19
CA ILE A 115 12.01 -4.11 9.70
C ILE A 115 12.37 -5.05 10.85
N GLU A 116 13.24 -4.66 11.77
CA GLU A 116 13.59 -5.44 12.97
C GLU A 116 12.35 -5.75 13.82
N SER A 117 11.48 -4.75 14.00
CA SER A 117 10.24 -4.91 14.76
C SER A 117 9.28 -5.90 14.09
N ALA A 118 9.10 -5.80 12.77
CA ALA A 118 8.28 -6.75 12.01
C ALA A 118 8.90 -8.14 11.92
N TRP A 119 10.23 -8.25 11.88
CA TRP A 119 10.90 -9.55 11.87
C TRP A 119 10.68 -10.31 13.18
N LYS A 120 10.70 -9.60 14.31
CA LYS A 120 10.50 -10.19 15.65
C LYS A 120 9.06 -10.50 16.02
N ARG A 121 8.10 -9.72 15.51
CA ARG A 121 6.68 -9.77 15.93
C ARG A 121 5.72 -10.19 14.83
N GLY A 122 6.17 -10.16 13.58
CA GLY A 122 5.35 -10.45 12.40
C GLY A 122 5.03 -11.94 12.24
N ASN A 123 4.07 -12.22 11.36
CA ASN A 123 3.65 -13.60 11.08
C ASN A 123 4.71 -14.31 10.23
N GLN A 124 5.27 -15.41 10.75
CA GLN A 124 6.30 -16.19 10.06
C GLN A 124 5.82 -16.75 8.71
N LYS A 125 4.53 -17.05 8.56
CA LYS A 125 3.97 -17.50 7.27
C LYS A 125 4.06 -16.43 6.20
N GLU A 126 3.78 -15.18 6.59
CA GLU A 126 3.85 -14.03 5.69
C GLU A 126 5.30 -13.68 5.33
N GLN A 127 6.20 -13.73 6.31
CA GLN A 127 7.64 -13.58 6.08
C GLN A 127 8.14 -14.62 5.07
N LYS A 128 7.78 -15.90 5.26
CA LYS A 128 8.19 -16.98 4.35
C LYS A 128 7.57 -16.82 2.96
N SER A 129 6.32 -16.38 2.85
CA SER A 129 5.67 -16.13 1.57
C SER A 129 6.36 -15.02 0.78
N LEU A 130 6.88 -13.99 1.45
CA LEU A 130 7.46 -12.82 0.79
C LEU A 130 8.96 -12.96 0.52
N PHE A 131 9.71 -13.52 1.47
CA PHE A 131 11.18 -13.63 1.41
C PHE A 131 11.68 -15.04 1.07
N GLY A 132 10.83 -16.06 1.17
CA GLY A 132 11.21 -17.48 1.05
C GLY A 132 11.76 -18.10 2.33
N TYR A 133 11.97 -17.30 3.37
CA TYR A 133 12.44 -17.71 4.69
C TYR A 133 11.80 -16.84 5.78
N CYS A 134 11.78 -17.32 7.03
CA CYS A 134 11.22 -16.60 8.17
C CYS A 134 12.23 -16.42 9.32
N GLN A 135 11.81 -15.73 10.38
CA GLN A 135 12.63 -15.51 11.58
C GLN A 135 13.20 -16.81 12.19
N SER A 136 12.48 -17.93 12.10
CA SER A 136 12.92 -19.22 12.64
C SER A 136 13.93 -19.93 11.74
N GLU A 137 13.99 -19.58 10.46
CA GLU A 137 14.77 -20.27 9.43
C GLU A 137 16.03 -19.50 9.02
N GLY A 138 16.07 -18.18 9.25
CA GLY A 138 17.15 -17.34 8.73
C GLY A 138 17.35 -16.02 9.47
N LYS A 139 18.29 -15.23 8.94
CA LYS A 139 18.62 -13.89 9.46
C LYS A 139 17.63 -12.85 8.94
N ARG A 140 17.48 -11.75 9.67
CA ARG A 140 16.68 -10.59 9.23
C ARG A 140 17.11 -10.15 7.81
N PRO A 141 16.17 -9.88 6.88
CA PRO A 141 16.51 -9.34 5.57
C PRO A 141 17.25 -8.01 5.71
N THR A 142 18.16 -7.74 4.77
CA THR A 142 18.80 -6.43 4.70
C THR A 142 17.75 -5.36 4.35
N ASN A 143 17.99 -4.10 4.70
CA ASN A 143 17.02 -3.04 4.36
C ASN A 143 16.81 -2.95 2.84
N SER A 144 17.88 -3.16 2.07
CA SER A 144 17.85 -3.16 0.61
C SER A 144 17.03 -4.32 0.06
N GLU A 145 17.31 -5.54 0.54
CA GLU A 145 16.56 -6.73 0.16
C GLU A 145 15.07 -6.62 0.52
N PHE A 146 14.78 -6.06 1.70
CA PHE A 146 13.39 -5.84 2.12
C PHE A 146 12.65 -4.94 1.16
N ILE A 147 13.22 -3.78 0.81
CA ILE A 147 12.58 -2.82 -0.09
C ILE A 147 12.45 -3.41 -1.50
N ALA A 148 13.48 -4.09 -2.01
CA ALA A 148 13.46 -4.72 -3.32
C ALA A 148 12.34 -5.78 -3.43
N ARG A 149 12.28 -6.73 -2.49
CA ARG A 149 11.25 -7.78 -2.46
C ARG A 149 9.83 -7.23 -2.35
N MET A 150 9.66 -6.17 -1.57
CA MET A 150 8.38 -5.47 -1.43
C MET A 150 7.97 -4.78 -2.73
N ALA A 151 8.90 -4.11 -3.39
CA ALA A 151 8.66 -3.45 -4.67
C ALA A 151 8.30 -4.48 -5.74
N ASP A 152 9.08 -5.56 -5.86
CA ASP A 152 8.82 -6.67 -6.79
C ASP A 152 7.41 -7.25 -6.57
N PHE A 153 7.05 -7.53 -5.31
CA PHE A 153 5.74 -8.06 -4.97
C PHE A 153 4.60 -7.13 -5.42
N LEU A 154 4.73 -5.83 -5.19
CA LEU A 154 3.72 -4.83 -5.59
C LEU A 154 3.59 -4.68 -7.11
N LEU A 155 4.70 -4.83 -7.84
CA LEU A 155 4.73 -4.78 -9.30
C LEU A 155 4.09 -6.04 -9.91
N HIS A 156 4.47 -7.22 -9.43
CA HIS A 156 3.99 -8.50 -9.95
C HIS A 156 2.52 -8.78 -9.59
N ASP A 157 2.04 -8.33 -8.42
CA ASP A 157 0.61 -8.40 -8.07
C ASP A 157 -0.28 -7.54 -9.01
N THR A 158 0.31 -6.64 -9.80
CA THR A 158 -0.45 -5.88 -10.81
C THR A 158 -0.66 -6.70 -12.08
N THR A 159 0.23 -7.64 -12.39
CA THR A 159 0.15 -8.48 -13.59
C THR A 159 -0.84 -9.64 -13.44
N SER A 160 -1.07 -10.13 -12.21
CA SER A 160 -1.99 -11.22 -11.91
C SER A 160 -3.49 -10.86 -12.02
N PHE A 161 -3.83 -9.59 -12.22
CA PHE A 161 -5.19 -9.13 -12.57
C PHE A 161 -5.41 -8.92 -14.08
N LEU A 162 -4.36 -9.07 -14.90
CA LEU A 162 -4.42 -8.90 -16.36
C LEU A 162 -4.20 -10.21 -17.14
N SER A 163 -4.30 -11.37 -16.48
CA SER A 163 -4.29 -12.70 -17.10
C SER A 163 -5.43 -13.52 -16.54
#